data_AF-A0AAW2TAV9-F1
#
_entry.id   AF-A0AAW2TAV9-F1
#
_cell.length_a   1.000
_cell.length_b   1.000
_cell.length_c   1.000
_cell.angle_alpha   90.00
_cell.angle_beta   90.00
_cell.angle_gamma   90.00
#
_symmetry.space_group_name_H-M   'P 1'
#
loop_
_entity.id
_entity.type
_entity.pdbx_description
1 polymer ?
#
loop_
_entity_poly.entity_id
_entity_poly.type
_entity_poly.pdbx_seq_one_letter_code
_entity_poly.pdbx_strand_id
1 'polypeptide(L)'
;MLVKSKKAEEHVKDLEETFSVLRKYKLKLNPAKCAFGVQGGRFLGFMVTQRGIEANPLKIKAIIDMKAPTCLNEAQRLTGRIAALSRFISKSAEKSLPFFKTLRKAKTFEWGIPCQLAFEE
;
A
#
# COMPACT_ATOMS: atom_id res chain seq x y z
N MET A 1 5.22 -5.55 14.21
CA MET A 1 4.47 -4.89 15.30
C MET A 1 4.60 -3.39 15.13
N LEU A 2 3.53 -2.64 15.39
CA LEU A 2 3.52 -1.17 15.38
C LEU A 2 2.98 -0.71 16.73
N VAL A 3 3.73 0.14 17.41
CA VAL A 3 3.31 0.80 18.66
C VAL A 3 3.21 2.28 18.34
N LYS A 4 2.06 2.90 18.65
CA LYS A 4 1.83 4.32 18.44
C LYS A 4 1.20 4.91 19.67
N SER A 5 1.57 6.14 19.99
CA SER A 5 1.09 6.87 21.15
C SER A 5 0.60 8.24 20.68
N LYS A 6 -0.39 8.81 21.37
CA LYS A 6 -0.89 10.15 21.01
C LYS A 6 0.13 11.23 21.35
N LYS A 7 0.86 11.02 22.44
CA LYS A 7 1.90 11.93 22.94
C LYS A 7 3.24 11.20 23.06
N ALA A 8 4.33 11.94 22.94
CA ALA A 8 5.68 11.37 22.98
C ALA A 8 6.02 10.83 24.37
N GLU A 9 5.54 11.48 25.43
CA GLU A 9 5.80 11.15 26.82
C GLU A 9 5.14 9.81 27.22
N GLU A 10 4.01 9.48 26.58
CA GLU A 10 3.28 8.22 26.78
C GLU A 10 3.99 7.04 26.09
N HIS A 11 4.83 7.31 25.09
CA HIS A 11 5.36 6.26 24.22
C HIS A 11 6.28 5.26 24.93
N VAL A 12 7.05 5.73 25.91
CA VAL A 12 7.92 4.85 26.72
C VAL A 12 7.08 3.85 27.50
N LYS A 13 5.96 4.29 28.08
CA LYS A 13 5.04 3.43 28.84
C LYS A 13 4.38 2.39 27.93
N ASP A 14 3.91 2.80 26.75
CA ASP A 14 3.30 1.87 25.79
C ASP A 14 4.31 0.82 25.28
N LEU A 15 5.58 1.20 25.10
CA LEU A 15 6.66 0.28 24.76
C LEU A 15 6.97 -0.69 25.90
N GLU A 16 6.99 -0.22 27.16
CA GLU A 16 7.20 -1.09 28.33
C GLU A 16 6.11 -2.16 28.45
N GLU A 17 4.84 -1.78 28.30
CA GLU A 17 3.71 -2.72 28.30
C GLU A 17 3.86 -3.73 27.17
N THR A 18 4.12 -3.24 25.95
CA THR A 18 4.29 -4.08 24.76
C THR A 18 5.42 -5.08 24.94
N PHE A 19 6.59 -4.64 25.40
CA PHE A 19 7.74 -5.52 25.64
C PHE A 19 7.49 -6.52 26.76
N SER A 20 6.70 -6.15 27.78
CA SER A 20 6.31 -7.07 28.84
C SER A 20 5.44 -8.21 28.32
N VAL A 21 4.49 -7.91 27.42
CA VAL A 21 3.70 -8.93 26.71
C VAL A 21 4.59 -9.82 25.85
N LEU A 22 5.51 -9.25 25.05
CA LEU A 22 6.42 -10.04 24.21
C LEU A 22 7.28 -10.99 25.06
N ARG A 23 7.84 -10.51 26.18
CA ARG A 23 8.62 -11.33 27.11
C ARG A 23 7.78 -12.45 27.72
N LYS A 24 6.55 -12.15 28.17
CA LYS A 24 5.62 -13.14 28.73
C LYS A 24 5.38 -14.31 27.77
N TYR A 25 5.21 -14.02 26.48
CA TYR A 25 4.99 -15.03 25.45
C TYR A 25 6.26 -15.49 24.73
N LYS A 26 7.45 -15.14 25.24
CA LYS A 26 8.77 -15.52 24.69
C LYS A 26 8.96 -15.13 23.21
N LEU A 27 8.29 -14.08 22.75
CA LEU A 27 8.47 -13.53 21.41
C LEU A 27 9.72 -12.65 21.37
N LYS A 28 10.57 -12.85 20.35
CA LYS A 28 11.79 -12.06 20.14
C LYS A 28 11.63 -11.12 18.94
N LEU A 29 12.13 -9.91 19.09
CA LEU A 29 12.26 -8.93 18.01
C LEU A 29 13.67 -9.03 17.40
N ASN A 30 13.80 -8.67 16.12
CA ASN A 30 15.10 -8.48 15.48
C ASN A 30 15.51 -7.01 15.60
N PRO A 31 16.50 -6.66 16.45
CA PRO A 31 16.88 -5.26 16.68
C PRO A 31 17.28 -4.51 15.42
N ALA A 32 17.95 -5.19 14.48
CA ALA A 32 18.38 -4.59 13.21
C ALA A 32 17.21 -4.19 12.28
N LYS A 33 16.01 -4.71 12.53
CA LYS A 33 14.77 -4.39 11.78
C LYS A 33 13.80 -3.53 12.59
N CYS A 34 14.14 -3.14 13.81
CA CYS A 34 13.32 -2.30 14.66
C CYS A 34 13.73 -0.83 14.50
N ALA A 35 12.72 0.05 14.38
CA ALA A 35 12.90 1.49 14.45
C ALA A 35 12.06 2.00 15.62
N PHE A 36 12.64 2.91 16.41
CA PHE A 36 12.03 3.47 17.62
C PHE A 36 12.10 5.00 17.58
N GLY A 37 11.16 5.67 18.26
CA GLY A 37 11.16 7.14 18.38
C GLY A 37 10.97 7.90 17.07
N VAL A 38 10.43 7.25 16.03
CA VAL A 38 10.19 7.88 14.73
C VAL A 38 8.81 8.53 14.68
N GLN A 39 8.70 9.68 14.01
CA GLN A 39 7.40 10.37 13.81
C GLN A 39 6.51 9.70 12.74
N GLY A 40 7.12 8.80 11.95
CA GLY A 40 6.43 8.01 10.95
C GLY A 40 7.37 7.04 10.26
N GLY A 41 6.81 6.06 9.57
CA GLY A 41 7.60 5.03 8.91
C GLY A 41 6.78 4.09 8.05
N ARG A 42 7.48 3.22 7.32
CA ARG A 42 6.86 2.19 6.49
C ARG A 42 6.38 1.03 7.35
N PHE A 43 5.11 0.68 7.26
CA PHE A 43 4.54 -0.50 7.92
C PHE A 43 3.54 -1.20 7.01
N LEU A 44 3.72 -2.52 6.82
CA LEU A 44 2.87 -3.37 5.95
C LEU A 44 2.60 -2.79 4.55
N GLY A 45 3.60 -2.11 3.98
CA GLY A 45 3.51 -1.51 2.65
C GLY A 45 2.74 -0.19 2.58
N PHE A 46 2.41 0.43 3.71
CA PHE A 46 1.87 1.79 3.83
C PHE A 46 2.86 2.69 4.57
N MET A 47 2.65 4.00 4.49
CA MET A 47 3.30 4.97 5.37
C MET A 47 2.38 5.22 6.55
N VAL A 48 2.91 5.15 7.76
CA VAL A 48 2.20 5.54 8.98
C VAL A 48 2.85 6.81 9.48
N THR A 49 2.09 7.88 9.58
CA THR A 49 2.52 9.20 10.03
C THR A 49 1.61 9.68 11.15
N GLN A 50 1.93 10.83 11.74
CA GLN A 50 1.03 11.50 12.68
C GLN A 50 -0.34 11.85 12.07
N ARG A 51 -0.41 12.10 10.76
CA ARG A 51 -1.65 12.42 10.04
C ARG A 51 -2.52 11.19 9.78
N GLY A 52 -1.95 9.99 9.86
CA GLY A 52 -2.66 8.73 9.70
C GLY A 52 -1.92 7.74 8.80
N ILE A 53 -2.70 6.96 8.04
CA ILE A 53 -2.16 6.00 7.08
C ILE A 53 -2.12 6.68 5.72
N GLU A 54 -0.93 6.74 5.13
CA GLU A 54 -0.66 7.37 3.85
C GLU A 54 -0.18 6.33 2.82
N ALA A 55 -0.37 6.65 1.55
CA ALA A 55 0.12 5.86 0.45
C ALA A 55 1.65 5.84 0.45
N ASN A 56 2.25 4.69 0.11
CA ASN A 56 3.69 4.59 -0.01
C ASN A 56 4.17 5.28 -1.30
N PRO A 57 5.03 6.31 -1.24
CA PRO A 57 5.52 7.02 -2.42
C PRO A 57 6.17 6.10 -3.45
N LEU A 58 6.83 5.01 -3.02
CA LEU A 58 7.42 4.04 -3.95
C LEU A 58 6.35 3.27 -4.75
N LYS A 59 5.21 2.97 -4.12
CA LYS A 59 4.10 2.29 -4.82
C LYS A 59 3.42 3.24 -5.81
N ILE A 60 3.27 4.51 -5.43
CA ILE A 60 2.74 5.56 -6.31
C ILE A 60 3.66 5.73 -7.52
N LYS A 61 4.96 5.94 -7.27
CA LYS A 61 5.96 6.12 -8.32
C LYS A 61 5.99 4.94 -9.30
N ALA A 62 5.86 3.71 -8.82
CA ALA A 62 5.80 2.52 -9.67
C ALA A 62 4.59 2.48 -10.62
N ILE A 63 3.50 3.19 -10.32
CA ILE A 63 2.35 3.34 -11.22
C ILE A 63 2.58 4.51 -12.17
N ILE A 64 3.05 5.66 -11.67
CA ILE A 64 3.36 6.84 -12.50
C ILE A 64 4.39 6.52 -13.59
N ASP A 65 5.44 5.78 -13.23
CA ASP A 65 6.52 5.41 -14.16
C ASP A 65 6.13 4.21 -15.06
N MET A 66 4.92 3.67 -14.92
CA MET A 66 4.46 2.52 -15.68
C MET A 66 4.08 2.94 -17.11
N LYS A 67 4.39 2.09 -18.10
CA LYS A 67 3.86 2.23 -19.45
C LYS A 67 2.47 1.58 -19.54
N ALA A 68 1.67 2.02 -20.51
CA ALA A 68 0.39 1.39 -20.80
C ALA A 68 0.57 -0.13 -21.03
N PRO A 69 -0.22 -0.98 -20.36
CA PRO A 69 -0.15 -2.43 -20.54
C PRO A 69 -0.33 -2.87 -21.99
N THR A 70 0.57 -3.73 -22.45
CA THR A 70 0.55 -4.29 -23.80
C THR A 70 0.05 -5.74 -23.83
N CYS A 71 -0.08 -6.37 -22.66
CA CYS A 71 -0.59 -7.74 -22.53
C CYS A 71 -1.44 -7.95 -21.27
N LEU A 72 -2.16 -9.08 -21.25
CA LEU A 72 -3.02 -9.46 -20.13
C LEU A 72 -2.28 -9.48 -18.78
N ASN A 73 -1.06 -10.02 -18.75
CA ASN A 73 -0.25 -10.10 -17.53
C ASN A 73 0.11 -8.71 -16.98
N GLU A 74 0.39 -7.75 -17.86
CA GLU A 74 0.67 -6.37 -17.45
C GLU A 74 -0.58 -5.67 -16.95
N ALA A 75 -1.73 -5.90 -17.58
CA ALA A 75 -3.00 -5.36 -17.13
C ALA A 75 -3.41 -5.93 -15.75
N GLN A 76 -3.14 -7.22 -15.49
CA GLN A 76 -3.33 -7.83 -14.17
C GLN A 76 -2.38 -7.24 -13.12
N ARG A 77 -1.12 -6.97 -13.50
CA ARG A 77 -0.17 -6.29 -12.61
C ARG A 77 -0.63 -4.88 -12.27
N LEU A 78 -1.13 -4.13 -13.25
CA LEU A 78 -1.71 -2.80 -13.04
C LEU A 78 -2.88 -2.85 -12.06
N THR A 79 -3.86 -3.74 -12.28
CA THR A 79 -5.02 -3.84 -11.38
C THR A 79 -4.63 -4.28 -9.98
N GLY A 80 -3.64 -5.16 -9.82
CA GLY A 80 -3.07 -5.52 -8.52
C GLY A 80 -2.41 -4.32 -7.81
N ARG A 81 -1.69 -3.47 -8.54
CA ARG A 81 -1.09 -2.24 -8.01
C ARG A 81 -2.16 -1.22 -7.60
N ILE A 82 -3.18 -1.01 -8.43
CA ILE A 82 -4.32 -0.12 -8.12
C ILE A 82 -5.07 -0.64 -6.89
N ALA A 83 -5.31 -1.95 -6.79
CA ALA A 83 -5.98 -2.54 -5.63
C ALA A 83 -5.23 -2.24 -4.31
N ALA A 84 -3.90 -2.27 -4.33
CA ALA A 84 -3.08 -1.93 -3.16
C ALA A 84 -3.17 -0.45 -2.75
N LEU A 85 -3.60 0.44 -3.65
CA LEU A 85 -3.79 1.87 -3.43
C LEU A 85 -5.26 2.30 -3.44
N SER A 86 -6.20 1.36 -3.60
CA SER A 86 -7.62 1.63 -3.82
C SER A 86 -8.25 2.55 -2.77
N ARG A 87 -7.80 2.46 -1.51
CA ARG A 87 -8.25 3.32 -0.40
C ARG A 87 -7.87 4.80 -0.53
N PHE A 88 -6.90 5.11 -1.38
CA PHE A 88 -6.38 6.47 -1.61
C PHE A 88 -6.84 7.07 -2.95
N ILE A 89 -7.52 6.26 -3.78
CA ILE A 89 -7.99 6.67 -5.10
C ILE A 89 -9.51 6.80 -5.01
N SER A 90 -10.00 8.04 -5.14
CA SER A 90 -11.44 8.29 -5.18
C SER A 90 -12.08 7.52 -6.34
N LYS A 91 -13.20 6.84 -6.05
CA LYS A 91 -13.94 6.03 -7.03
C LYS A 91 -13.06 5.01 -7.78
N SER A 92 -12.05 4.43 -7.12
CA SER A 92 -11.08 3.52 -7.74
C SER A 92 -11.71 2.36 -8.52
N ALA A 93 -12.80 1.79 -8.01
CA ALA A 93 -13.53 0.72 -8.68
C ALA A 93 -14.16 1.19 -10.01
N GLU A 94 -14.79 2.37 -10.02
CA GLU A 94 -15.40 2.97 -11.22
C GLU A 94 -14.32 3.29 -12.27
N LYS A 95 -13.23 3.96 -11.84
CA LYS A 95 -12.11 4.29 -12.72
C LYS A 95 -11.42 3.07 -13.31
N SER A 96 -11.41 1.95 -12.58
CA SER A 96 -10.79 0.69 -13.03
C SER A 96 -11.71 -0.19 -13.89
N LEU A 97 -12.98 0.20 -14.12
CA LEU A 97 -13.94 -0.58 -14.90
C LEU A 97 -13.43 -0.96 -16.31
N PRO A 98 -12.78 -0.06 -17.08
CA PRO A 98 -12.24 -0.41 -18.39
C PRO A 98 -11.23 -1.56 -18.30
N PHE A 99 -10.33 -1.55 -17.30
CA PHE A 99 -9.34 -2.60 -17.10
C PHE A 99 -10.01 -3.95 -16.82
N PHE A 100 -11.04 -3.98 -15.95
CA PHE A 100 -11.75 -5.22 -15.65
C PHE A 100 -12.48 -5.81 -16.86
N LYS A 101 -13.03 -4.97 -17.74
CA LYS A 101 -13.66 -5.42 -18.99
C LYS A 101 -12.64 -6.10 -19.90
N THR A 102 -11.45 -5.52 -20.05
CA THR A 102 -10.35 -6.10 -20.83
C THR A 102 -9.84 -7.39 -20.23
N LEU A 103 -9.70 -7.47 -18.91
CA LEU A 103 -9.26 -8.68 -18.21
C LEU A 103 -10.25 -9.85 -18.33
N ARG A 104 -11.57 -9.58 -18.43
CA ARG A 104 -12.57 -10.63 -18.64
C ARG A 104 -12.52 -11.24 -20.05
N LYS A 105 -12.04 -10.50 -21.05
CA LYS A 105 -11.90 -10.96 -22.45
C LYS A 105 -10.55 -11.65 -22.67
N ALA A 106 -10.23 -12.66 -21.85
CA ALA A 106 -8.90 -13.29 -21.80
C ALA A 106 -8.39 -13.88 -23.13
N LYS A 107 -9.27 -14.18 -24.10
CA LYS A 107 -8.90 -14.74 -25.41
C LYS A 107 -8.41 -13.70 -26.43
N THR A 108 -8.80 -12.43 -26.28
CA THR A 108 -8.43 -11.33 -27.20
C THR A 108 -8.16 -10.10 -26.34
N PHE A 109 -6.93 -10.01 -25.83
CA PHE A 109 -6.49 -8.82 -25.09
C PHE A 109 -6.41 -7.64 -26.04
N GLU A 110 -7.24 -6.63 -25.81
CA GLU A 110 -7.23 -5.38 -26.57
C GLU A 110 -7.19 -4.21 -25.60
N TRP A 111 -6.09 -3.45 -25.66
CA TRP A 111 -5.96 -2.20 -24.91
C TRP A 111 -6.59 -1.06 -25.72
N GLY A 112 -7.91 -0.91 -25.60
CA GLY A 112 -8.67 0.10 -26.34
C GLY A 112 -8.56 1.51 -25.76
N ILE A 113 -9.10 2.49 -26.50
CA ILE A 113 -9.18 3.91 -26.10
C ILE A 113 -9.77 4.09 -24.67
N PRO A 114 -10.84 3.38 -24.25
CA PRO A 114 -11.36 3.52 -22.89
C PRO A 114 -10.36 3.09 -21.80
N CYS A 115 -9.48 2.13 -22.08
CA CYS A 115 -8.42 1.73 -21.15
C CYS A 115 -7.30 2.76 -21.12
N GLN A 116 -6.93 3.31 -22.27
CA GLN A 116 -5.89 4.34 -22.33
C GLN A 116 -6.31 5.61 -21.58
N LEU A 117 -7.53 6.10 -21.82
CA LEU A 117 -8.06 7.28 -21.12
C LEU A 117 -8.11 7.06 -19.61
N ALA A 118 -8.57 5.89 -19.16
CA ALA A 118 -8.62 5.56 -17.72
C ALA A 118 -7.23 5.34 -17.09
N PHE A 119 -6.20 5.09 -17.89
CA PHE A 119 -4.83 4.92 -17.42
C PHE A 119 -4.09 6.26 -17.29
N GLU A 120 -4.46 7.24 -18.10
CA GLU A 120 -3.89 8.60 -18.09
C GLU A 120 -4.55 9.54 -17.07
N GLU A 121 -5.71 9.16 -16.52
CA GLU A 121 -6.47 9.88 -15.47
C GLU A 121 -5.97 9.63 -14.04
#